data_AF-A0A699QT79-F1
#
_entry.id   AF-A0A699QT79-F1
#
_cell.length_a   1.000
_cell.length_b   1.000
_cell.length_c   1.000
_cell.angle_alpha   90.00
_cell.angle_beta   90.00
_cell.angle_gamma   90.00
#
_symmetry.space_group_name_H-M   'P 1'
#
loop_
_entity.id
_entity.type
_entity.pdbx_description
1 polymer ?
#
loop_
_entity_poly.entity_id
_entity_poly.type
_entity_poly.pdbx_seq_one_letter_code
_entity_poly.pdbx_strand_id
1 'polypeptide(L)' 'VEKMEDEFYSLTIKGNDLKTYVRRFQELAVLCLTMVPNSEKLMEVFIGGLPRSIRGNVNASKP' A
#
# COMPACT_ATOMS: atom_id res chain seq x y z
N VAL A 1 -2.61 -17.05 -6.31
CA VAL A 1 -1.64 -15.94 -6.33
C VAL A 1 -2.27 -14.73 -7.00
N GLU A 2 -2.78 -14.88 -8.23
CA GLU A 2 -3.48 -13.82 -8.99
C GLU A 2 -4.47 -12.98 -8.16
N LYS A 3 -5.44 -13.62 -7.47
CA LYS A 3 -6.41 -12.89 -6.62
C LYS A 3 -5.79 -12.03 -5.51
N MET A 4 -4.63 -12.42 -4.98
CA MET A 4 -3.94 -11.67 -3.93
C MET A 4 -3.17 -10.49 -4.52
N GLU A 5 -2.59 -10.66 -5.71
CA GLU A 5 -1.93 -9.58 -6.44
C GLU A 5 -2.95 -8.53 -6.90
N ASP A 6 -4.10 -8.97 -7.41
CA ASP A 6 -5.21 -8.09 -7.75
C ASP A 6 -5.69 -7.30 -6.53
N GLU A 7 -5.83 -7.95 -5.37
CA GLU A 7 -6.18 -7.27 -4.11
C GLU A 7 -5.09 -6.27 -3.71
N PHE A 8 -3.82 -6.62 -3.87
CA PHE A 8 -2.69 -5.76 -3.52
C PHE A 8 -2.65 -4.49 -4.38
N TYR A 9 -2.78 -4.62 -5.70
CA TYR A 9 -2.77 -3.49 -6.63
C TYR A 9 -4.05 -2.64 -6.61
N SER A 10 -5.17 -3.20 -6.14
CA SER A 10 -6.44 -2.48 -5.97
C SER A 10 -6.70 -2.00 -4.53
N LEU A 11 -5.76 -2.23 -3.60
CA LEU A 11 -5.92 -1.86 -2.20
C LEU A 11 -6.02 -0.34 -2.05
N THR A 12 -7.12 0.12 -1.46
CA THR A 12 -7.40 1.53 -1.20
C THR A 12 -7.99 1.71 0.19
N ILE A 13 -7.76 2.87 0.80
CA ILE A 13 -8.37 3.19 2.10
C ILE A 13 -9.89 3.29 1.91
N LYS A 14 -10.64 2.54 2.74
CA LYS A 14 -12.10 2.67 2.84
C LYS A 14 -12.46 3.56 4.03
N GLY A 15 -13.10 4.69 3.76
CA GLY A 15 -13.45 5.68 4.79
C GLY A 15 -12.21 6.29 5.44
N ASN A 16 -12.15 6.28 6.77
CA ASN A 16 -11.04 6.84 7.55
C ASN A 16 -10.21 5.76 8.29
N ASP A 17 -10.37 4.48 7.95
CA ASP A 17 -9.72 3.39 8.67
C ASP A 17 -8.32 3.08 8.12
N LEU A 18 -7.39 4.00 8.42
CA LEU A 18 -5.98 3.85 8.06
C LEU A 18 -5.35 2.61 8.73
N LYS A 19 -5.79 2.26 9.95
CA LYS A 19 -5.22 1.12 10.68
C LYS A 19 -5.52 -0.19 9.98
N THR A 20 -6.76 -0.39 9.54
CA THR A 20 -7.15 -1.58 8.78
C THR A 20 -6.44 -1.64 7.42
N TYR A 21 -6.30 -0.50 6.73
CA TYR A 21 -5.54 -0.43 5.48
C TYR A 21 -4.07 -0.84 5.66
N VAL A 22 -3.37 -0.25 6.64
CA VAL A 22 -1.95 -0.55 6.90
C VAL A 22 -1.77 -2.02 7.28
N ARG A 23 -2.64 -2.56 8.14
CA ARG A 23 -2.58 -3.98 8.52
C ARG A 23 -2.77 -4.88 7.30
N ARG A 24 -3.77 -4.61 6.45
CA ARG A 24 -4.04 -5.42 5.26
C ARG A 24 -2.92 -5.33 4.24
N PHE A 25 -2.35 -4.14 4.05
CA PHE A 25 -1.17 -3.94 3.20
C PHE A 25 0.02 -4.76 3.71
N GLN A 26 0.30 -4.76 5.02
CA GLN A 26 1.40 -5.54 5.58
C GLN A 26 1.20 -7.06 5.39
N GLU A 27 -0.02 -7.56 5.63
CA GLU A 27 -0.36 -8.97 5.38
C GLU A 27 -0.11 -9.35 3.91
N LEU A 28 -0.56 -8.51 2.97
CA LEU A 28 -0.36 -8.74 1.54
C LEU A 28 1.12 -8.56 1.12
N ALA A 29 1.83 -7.57 1.66
CA ALA A 29 3.24 -7.31 1.34
C ALA A 29 4.15 -8.46 1.79
N VAL A 30 3.89 -9.08 2.94
CA VAL A 30 4.62 -10.28 3.39
C VAL A 30 4.41 -11.46 2.45
N LEU A 31 3.19 -11.64 1.94
CA LEU A 31 2.88 -12.68 0.97
C LEU A 31 3.51 -12.38 -0.41
N CYS A 32 3.45 -11.11 -0.84
CA CYS A 32 4.00 -10.62 -2.10
C CYS A 32 5.51 -10.43 -2.10
N LEU A 33 6.20 -10.42 -0.95
CA LEU A 33 7.67 -10.32 -0.86
C LEU A 33 8.40 -11.47 -1.59
N THR A 34 7.71 -12.58 -1.83
CA THR A 34 8.19 -13.68 -2.68
C THR A 34 8.04 -13.42 -4.19
N MET A 35 7.18 -12.47 -4.58
CA MET A 35 6.81 -12.14 -5.97
C MET A 35 7.33 -10.75 -6.43
N VAL A 36 7.39 -9.78 -5.52
CA VAL A 36 7.83 -8.39 -5.77
C VAL A 36 9.03 -8.09 -4.86
N PRO A 37 10.27 -8.36 -5.32
CA PRO A 37 11.47 -8.17 -4.50
C PRO A 37 11.85 -6.69 -4.31
N ASN A 38 11.10 -5.75 -4.90
CA ASN A 38 11.42 -4.32 -4.84
C ASN A 38 10.55 -3.59 -3.81
N SER A 39 11.16 -3.17 -2.71
CA SER A 39 10.55 -2.35 -1.67
C SER A 39 10.03 -1.00 -2.18
N GLU A 40 10.66 -0.43 -3.21
CA GLU A 40 10.22 0.81 -3.84
C GLU A 40 8.83 0.65 -4.48
N LYS A 41 8.62 -0.46 -5.20
CA LYS A 41 7.34 -0.77 -5.83
C LYS A 41 6.23 -1.04 -4.82
N LEU A 42 6.56 -1.65 -3.67
CA LEU A 42 5.63 -1.80 -2.56
C LEU A 42 5.21 -0.42 -2.02
N MET A 43 6.16 0.50 -1.88
CA MET A 43 5.89 1.85 -1.41
C MET A 43 5.04 2.66 -2.38
N GLU A 44 5.26 2.52 -3.70
CA GLU A 44 4.41 3.13 -4.72
C GLU A 44 2.96 2.67 -4.63
N VAL A 45 2.71 1.37 -4.45
CA VAL A 45 1.35 0.82 -4.26
C VAL A 45 0.74 1.34 -2.96
N PHE A 46 1.51 1.33 -1.88
CA PHE A 46 1.07 1.84 -0.58
C PHE A 46 0.62 3.30 -0.66
N ILE A 47 1.45 4.16 -1.25
CA ILE A 47 1.15 5.59 -1.46
C ILE A 47 -0.02 5.72 -2.44
N GLY A 48 -0.07 4.86 -3.47
CA GLY A 48 -1.13 4.67 -4.45
C GLY A 48 -2.52 4.52 -3.85
N GLY A 49 -2.67 3.77 -2.77
CA GLY A 49 -3.95 3.56 -2.09
C GLY A 49 -4.36 4.65 -1.09
N LEU A 50 -3.50 5.65 -0.83
CA LEU A 50 -3.80 6.75 0.10
C LEU A 50 -4.65 7.85 -0.54
N PRO A 51 -5.57 8.47 0.23
CA PRO A 51 -6.25 9.69 -0.13
C PRO A 51 -5.27 10.81 -0.49
N ARG A 52 -5.66 11.67 -1.43
CA ARG A 52 -4.84 12.78 -1.92
C ARG A 52 -4.39 13.73 -0.79
N SER A 53 -5.22 13.89 0.24
CA SER A 53 -4.93 14.68 1.44
C SER A 53 -3.71 14.18 2.22
N ILE A 54 -3.53 12.86 2.31
CA ILE A 54 -2.39 12.23 3.01
C ILE A 54 -1.17 12.19 2.10
N ARG A 55 -1.37 11.92 0.80
CA ARG A 55 -0.29 11.82 -0.19
C ARG A 55 0.56 13.07 -0.28
N GLY A 56 -0.07 14.25 -0.22
CA GLY A 56 0.63 15.54 -0.21
C GLY A 56 1.56 15.71 0.99
N ASN A 57 1.21 15.15 2.15
CA ASN A 57 2.02 15.21 3.36
C ASN A 57 3.19 14.22 3.32
N VAL A 58 2.97 13.00 2.79
CA VAL A 58 4.03 11.98 2.63
C VAL A 58 5.14 12.49 1.69
N ASN A 59 4.77 13.18 0.61
CA ASN A 59 5.75 13.72 -0.35
C ASN A 59 6.47 14.99 0.18
N ALA A 60 5.90 15.65 1.19
CA ALA A 60 6.49 16.83 1.84
C ALA A 60 7.50 16.45 2.94
N SER A 61 7.37 15.26 3.54
CA SER A 61 8.40 14.67 4.40
C SER A 61 9.58 14.16 3.55
N LYS A 62 10.39 15.09 3.05
CA LYS A 62 11.81 14.80 2.81
C LYS A 62 12.51 14.58 4.16
N PRO A 63 13.58 13.77 4.22
CA PRO A 63 14.36 13.59 5.45
C PRO A 63 14.92 14.91 5.99
#